data_AF-A0AAX3UEF3-F1
#
_entry.id   AF-A0AAX3UEF3-F1
#
_cell.length_a   1.000
_cell.length_b   1.000
_cell.length_c   1.000
_cell.angle_alpha   90.00
_cell.angle_beta   90.00
_cell.angle_gamma   90.00
#
_symmetry.space_group_name_H-M   'P 1'
#
loop_
_entity.id
_entity.type
_entity.pdbx_description
1 polymer ?
#
loop_
_entity_poly.entity_id
_entity_poly.type
_entity_poly.pdbx_seq_one_letter_code
_entity_poly.pdbx_strand_id
1 'polypeptide(L)'
;MEVNFKLAKQFSKGRSYCRRQFKKLLKTYEEDNGLHEQWGQLTKRKCEEYLSNLGIVRSISYQDWYDDFVTDLDDLISILEDALVDKTLNCRAYNMENLDRAEEILSNWHFFSGFDAKKYDF
;
A
#
# COMPACT_ATOMS: atom_id res chain seq x y z
N MET A 1 -20.42 -6.51 -19.65
CA MET A 1 -20.18 -5.07 -19.38
C MET A 1 -20.36 -4.63 -17.90
N GLU A 2 -21.10 -5.32 -17.01
CA GLU A 2 -21.22 -4.90 -15.59
C GLU A 2 -20.10 -5.35 -14.64
N VAL A 3 -19.36 -6.42 -14.98
CA VAL A 3 -18.34 -7.03 -14.10
C VAL A 3 -17.16 -6.07 -13.85
N ASN A 4 -16.73 -5.33 -14.88
CA ASN A 4 -15.58 -4.41 -14.79
C ASN A 4 -15.82 -3.19 -13.89
N PHE A 5 -17.04 -2.63 -13.89
CA PHE A 5 -17.36 -1.47 -13.02
C PHE A 5 -17.38 -1.84 -11.54
N LYS A 6 -17.90 -3.02 -11.20
CA LYS A 6 -17.94 -3.50 -9.82
C LYS A 6 -16.53 -3.75 -9.29
N LEU A 7 -15.68 -4.39 -10.09
CA LEU A 7 -14.29 -4.66 -9.76
C LEU A 7 -13.49 -3.36 -9.59
N ALA A 8 -13.58 -2.43 -10.55
CA ALA A 8 -12.95 -1.12 -10.47
C ALA A 8 -13.32 -0.37 -9.17
N LYS A 9 -14.60 -0.42 -8.79
CA LYS A 9 -15.10 0.18 -7.55
C LYS A 9 -14.54 -0.50 -6.31
N GLN A 10 -14.41 -1.83 -6.32
CA GLN A 10 -13.81 -2.59 -5.21
C GLN A 10 -12.32 -2.24 -5.08
N PHE A 11 -11.56 -2.23 -6.17
CA PHE A 11 -10.14 -1.81 -6.13
C PHE A 11 -9.98 -0.37 -5.63
N SER A 12 -10.85 0.55 -6.07
CA SER A 12 -10.86 1.93 -5.56
C SER A 12 -11.07 2.02 -4.04
N LYS A 13 -11.96 1.19 -3.49
CA LYS A 13 -12.14 1.07 -2.04
C LYS A 13 -10.90 0.48 -1.35
N GLY A 14 -10.33 -0.59 -1.91
CA GLY A 14 -9.09 -1.20 -1.43
C GLY A 14 -7.94 -0.20 -1.33
N ARG A 15 -7.70 0.57 -2.39
CA ARG A 15 -6.70 1.64 -2.44
C ARG A 15 -6.91 2.68 -1.33
N SER A 16 -8.15 3.17 -1.23
CA SER A 16 -8.51 4.17 -0.22
C SER A 16 -8.34 3.64 1.21
N TYR A 17 -8.57 2.34 1.42
CA TYR A 17 -8.31 1.70 2.70
C TYR A 17 -6.80 1.62 2.98
N CYS A 18 -6.01 1.11 2.04
CA CYS A 18 -4.58 0.94 2.22
C CYS A 18 -3.85 2.25 2.48
N ARG A 19 -4.14 3.30 1.70
CA ARG A 19 -3.58 4.63 1.95
C ARG A 19 -3.87 5.13 3.36
N ARG A 20 -5.08 4.87 3.89
CA ARG A 20 -5.42 5.22 5.28
C ARG A 20 -4.65 4.39 6.31
N GLN A 21 -4.38 3.11 6.04
CA GLN A 21 -3.59 2.30 6.96
C GLN A 21 -2.12 2.76 6.99
N PHE A 22 -1.51 3.04 5.84
CA PHE A 22 -0.15 3.60 5.80
C PHE A 22 -0.05 4.98 6.45
N LYS A 23 -1.06 5.85 6.30
CA LYS A 23 -1.09 7.13 7.03
C LYS A 23 -1.11 6.95 8.54
N LYS A 24 -1.94 6.02 9.04
CA LYS A 24 -1.97 5.69 10.47
C LYS A 24 -0.63 5.16 10.95
N LEU A 25 0.01 4.34 10.12
CA LEU A 25 1.28 3.72 10.40
C LEU A 25 2.42 4.78 10.48
N LEU A 26 2.44 5.78 9.59
CA LEU A 26 3.37 6.93 9.67
C LEU A 26 3.13 7.77 10.93
N LYS A 27 1.87 7.98 11.33
CA LYS A 27 1.55 8.67 12.61
C LYS A 27 2.05 7.89 13.83
N THR A 28 1.94 6.57 13.82
CA THR A 28 2.50 5.74 14.90
C THR A 28 4.04 5.81 14.92
N TYR A 29 4.69 5.90 13.75
CA TYR A 29 6.13 6.14 13.69
C TYR A 29 6.53 7.48 14.34
N GLU A 30 5.73 8.53 14.13
CA GLU A 30 5.88 9.83 14.80
C GLU A 30 5.72 9.69 16.33
N GLU A 31 4.68 9.01 16.80
CA GLU A 31 4.37 8.85 18.23
C GLU A 31 5.40 7.97 18.97
N ASP A 32 5.90 6.92 18.33
CA ASP A 32 6.80 5.93 18.93
C ASP A 32 8.29 6.23 18.72
N ASN A 33 8.63 7.38 18.09
CA ASN A 33 10.00 7.80 17.76
C ASN A 33 10.83 6.75 16.98
N GLY A 34 10.21 5.95 16.10
CA GLY A 34 10.97 4.99 15.30
C GLY A 34 10.15 3.86 14.66
N LEU A 35 10.86 3.02 13.89
CA LEU A 35 10.29 1.86 13.19
C LEU A 35 10.30 0.60 14.05
N HIS A 36 9.12 0.00 14.24
CA HIS A 36 8.98 -1.35 14.78
C HIS A 36 9.37 -2.41 13.75
N GLU A 37 9.85 -3.57 14.21
CA GLU A 37 10.39 -4.66 13.38
C GLU A 37 9.37 -5.29 12.40
N GLN A 38 8.09 -4.89 12.45
CA GLN A 38 7.00 -5.41 11.61
C GLN A 38 6.09 -4.31 11.02
N TRP A 39 6.58 -3.08 10.99
CA TRP A 39 5.82 -1.86 10.63
C TRP A 39 5.06 -1.99 9.30
N GLY A 40 5.74 -2.33 8.20
CA GLY A 40 5.09 -2.51 6.88
C GLY A 40 4.24 -3.78 6.77
N GLN A 41 4.72 -4.89 7.33
CA GLN A 41 4.10 -6.22 7.17
C GLN A 41 2.74 -6.36 7.85
N LEU A 42 2.54 -5.71 9.01
CA LEU A 42 1.22 -5.69 9.66
C LEU A 42 0.20 -4.88 8.83
N THR A 43 0.66 -3.78 8.25
CA THR A 43 -0.17 -2.90 7.40
C THR A 43 -0.55 -3.59 6.10
N LYS A 44 0.40 -4.33 5.51
CA LYS A 44 0.17 -5.21 4.36
C LYS A 44 -0.95 -6.23 4.64
N ARG A 45 -0.85 -6.97 5.75
CA ARG A 45 -1.87 -7.94 6.15
C ARG A 45 -3.26 -7.33 6.28
N LYS A 46 -3.38 -6.15 6.92
CA LYS A 46 -4.66 -5.43 7.02
C LYS A 46 -5.24 -5.08 5.64
N CYS A 47 -4.38 -4.68 4.71
CA CYS A 47 -4.76 -4.41 3.33
C CYS A 47 -5.29 -5.66 2.63
N GLU A 48 -4.55 -6.76 2.68
CA GLU A 48 -4.94 -8.04 2.08
C GLU A 48 -6.26 -8.58 2.65
N GLU A 49 -6.44 -8.52 3.97
CA GLU A 49 -7.68 -8.89 4.63
C GLU A 49 -8.86 -8.03 4.13
N TYR A 50 -8.65 -6.73 3.96
CA TYR A 50 -9.70 -5.84 3.44
C TYR A 50 -10.05 -6.14 1.98
N LEU A 51 -9.07 -6.47 1.14
CA LEU A 51 -9.32 -6.90 -0.25
C LEU A 51 -10.11 -8.20 -0.30
N SER A 52 -9.73 -9.18 0.52
CA SER A 52 -10.46 -10.43 0.66
C SER A 52 -11.93 -10.19 1.06
N ASN A 53 -12.16 -9.30 2.02
CA ASN A 53 -13.52 -8.89 2.43
C ASN A 53 -14.30 -8.16 1.33
N LEU A 54 -13.63 -7.50 0.38
CA LEU A 54 -14.26 -6.93 -0.80
C LEU A 54 -14.57 -7.96 -1.89
N GLY A 55 -14.19 -9.22 -1.70
CA GLY A 55 -14.29 -10.27 -2.71
C GLY A 55 -13.20 -10.21 -3.78
N ILE A 56 -12.15 -9.39 -3.56
CA ILE A 56 -10.93 -9.40 -4.36
C ILE A 56 -10.02 -10.46 -3.74
N VAL A 57 -10.24 -11.70 -4.14
CA VAL A 57 -9.48 -12.87 -3.69
C VAL A 57 -8.64 -13.39 -4.83
N ARG A 58 -7.54 -14.07 -4.49
CA ARG A 58 -6.69 -14.79 -5.45
C ARG A 58 -7.44 -15.98 -6.05
N SER A 59 -8.32 -15.71 -7.00
CA SER A 59 -9.00 -16.69 -7.83
C SER A 59 -8.48 -16.62 -9.25
N ILE A 60 -8.67 -17.67 -10.04
CA ILE A 60 -8.21 -17.73 -11.44
C ILE A 60 -8.67 -16.50 -12.26
N SER A 61 -9.85 -15.95 -11.95
CA SER A 61 -10.40 -14.78 -12.63
C SER A 61 -9.78 -13.44 -12.23
N TYR A 62 -9.10 -13.38 -11.06
CA TYR A 62 -8.56 -12.13 -10.50
C TYR A 62 -7.09 -12.23 -10.06
N GLN A 63 -6.41 -13.33 -10.40
CA GLN A 63 -5.09 -13.64 -9.89
C GLN A 63 -4.07 -12.57 -10.26
N ASP A 64 -3.99 -12.18 -11.54
CA ASP A 64 -3.05 -11.15 -12.01
C ASP A 64 -3.26 -9.84 -11.25
N TRP A 65 -4.52 -9.44 -11.03
CA TRP A 65 -4.85 -8.21 -10.32
C TRP A 65 -4.50 -8.23 -8.83
N TYR A 66 -4.71 -9.38 -8.20
CA TYR A 66 -4.36 -9.57 -6.80
C TYR A 66 -2.84 -9.57 -6.64
N ASP A 67 -2.13 -10.26 -7.53
CA ASP A 67 -0.68 -10.37 -7.52
C ASP A 67 -0.03 -8.99 -7.80
N ASP A 68 -0.57 -8.20 -8.74
CA ASP A 68 -0.17 -6.80 -8.95
C ASP A 68 -0.43 -5.94 -7.70
N PHE A 69 -1.53 -6.17 -6.96
CA PHE A 69 -1.82 -5.44 -5.71
C PHE A 69 -0.78 -5.66 -4.66
N VAL A 70 -0.49 -6.93 -4.44
CA VAL A 70 0.44 -7.35 -3.41
C VAL A 70 1.83 -6.83 -3.74
N THR A 71 2.21 -6.83 -5.03
CA THR A 71 3.47 -6.26 -5.51
C THR A 71 3.56 -4.76 -5.24
N ASP A 72 2.52 -3.98 -5.61
CA ASP A 72 2.48 -2.53 -5.34
C ASP A 72 2.56 -2.21 -3.83
N LEU A 73 1.97 -3.06 -2.98
CA LEU A 73 2.08 -2.92 -1.52
C LEU A 73 3.51 -3.17 -1.04
N ASP A 74 4.16 -4.22 -1.54
CA ASP A 74 5.53 -4.57 -1.18
C ASP A 74 6.50 -3.47 -1.63
N ASP A 75 6.33 -2.94 -2.84
CA ASP A 75 7.14 -1.84 -3.36
C ASP A 75 6.97 -0.57 -2.52
N LEU A 76 5.73 -0.21 -2.17
CA LEU A 76 5.49 0.94 -1.31
C LEU A 76 6.14 0.75 0.07
N ILE A 77 6.03 -0.44 0.67
CA ILE A 77 6.65 -0.72 1.97
C ILE A 77 8.16 -0.54 1.87
N SER A 78 8.79 -1.12 0.85
CA SER A 78 10.23 -1.01 0.61
C SER A 78 10.67 0.45 0.45
N ILE A 79 9.94 1.24 -0.33
CA ILE A 79 10.25 2.66 -0.56
C ILE A 79 10.06 3.50 0.71
N LEU A 80 9.00 3.24 1.48
CA LEU A 80 8.77 3.93 2.75
C LEU A 80 9.84 3.56 3.78
N GLU A 81 10.24 2.29 3.87
CA GLU A 81 11.34 1.85 4.73
C GLU A 81 12.65 2.53 4.32
N ASP A 82 12.94 2.61 3.02
CA ASP A 82 14.11 3.31 2.49
C ASP A 82 14.11 4.82 2.77
N ALA A 83 12.93 5.45 2.78
CA ALA A 83 12.79 6.87 3.10
C ALA A 83 12.94 7.13 4.60
N LEU A 84 12.49 6.21 5.44
CA LEU A 84 12.50 6.35 6.90
C LEU A 84 13.83 5.92 7.53
N VAL A 85 14.53 4.96 6.95
CA VAL A 85 15.81 4.45 7.46
C VAL A 85 16.98 5.22 6.85
N ASP A 86 17.78 5.86 7.72
CA ASP A 86 19.06 6.41 7.27
C ASP A 86 20.08 5.28 7.05
N LYS A 87 20.24 4.90 5.78
CA LYS A 87 21.20 3.87 5.34
C LYS A 87 22.66 4.25 5.59
N THR A 88 22.97 5.52 5.83
CA THR A 88 24.35 5.96 6.13
C THR A 88 24.75 5.70 7.58
N LEU A 89 23.78 5.67 8.50
CA LEU A 89 24.00 5.44 9.93
C LEU A 89 23.49 4.08 10.40
N ASN A 90 22.79 3.31 9.56
CA ASN A 90 22.07 2.08 9.96
C ASN A 90 21.12 2.32 11.16
N CYS A 91 20.65 3.56 11.32
CA CYS A 91 19.84 3.97 12.45
C CYS A 91 18.38 4.10 12.00
N ARG A 92 17.47 3.39 12.69
CA ARG A 92 16.01 3.55 12.55
C ARG A 92 15.45 4.68 13.41
N ALA A 93 16.28 5.69 13.68
CA ALA A 93 15.96 6.78 14.58
C ALA A 93 14.99 7.77 13.91
N TYR A 94 14.04 8.29 14.69
CA TYR A 94 13.10 9.30 14.23
C TYR A 94 13.83 10.52 13.63
N ASN A 95 13.43 10.88 12.41
CA ASN A 95 13.86 12.07 11.70
C ASN A 95 12.64 12.68 11.00
N MET A 96 12.33 13.94 11.32
CA MET A 96 11.19 14.67 10.78
C MET A 96 11.28 14.87 9.26
N GLU A 97 12.47 15.10 8.70
CA GLU A 97 12.66 15.25 7.25
C GLU A 97 12.37 13.93 6.51
N ASN A 98 12.77 12.81 7.09
CA ASN A 98 12.46 11.49 6.55
C ASN A 98 10.96 11.18 6.62
N LEU A 99 10.28 11.63 7.69
CA LEU A 99 8.84 11.50 7.83
C LEU A 99 8.10 12.33 6.78
N ASP A 100 8.46 13.61 6.59
CA ASP A 100 7.87 14.48 5.58
C ASP A 100 8.03 13.88 4.17
N ARG A 101 9.21 13.32 3.87
CA ARG A 101 9.48 12.60 2.62
C ARG A 101 8.60 11.36 2.46
N ALA A 102 8.43 10.57 3.52
CA ALA A 102 7.56 9.40 3.50
C ALA A 102 6.08 9.78 3.30
N GLU A 103 5.62 10.89 3.88
CA GLU A 103 4.28 11.43 3.67
C GLU A 103 4.07 11.92 2.23
N GLU A 104 5.08 12.55 1.63
CA GLU A 104 5.06 12.97 0.22
C GLU A 104 4.97 11.75 -0.70
N ILE A 105 5.81 10.73 -0.48
CA ILE A 105 5.77 9.46 -1.22
C ILE A 105 4.37 8.85 -1.13
N LEU A 106 3.82 8.69 0.07
CA LEU A 106 2.48 8.12 0.24
C LEU A 106 1.38 8.98 -0.40
N SER A 107 1.58 10.30 -0.44
CA SER A 107 0.62 11.23 -1.03
C SER A 107 0.60 11.15 -2.55
N ASN A 108 1.78 10.99 -3.16
CA ASN A 108 2.01 10.86 -4.59
C ASN A 108 1.90 9.41 -5.09
N TRP A 109 1.90 8.42 -4.19
CA TRP A 109 1.83 7.01 -4.59
C TRP A 109 0.50 6.71 -5.25
N HIS A 110 0.59 6.44 -6.55
CA HIS A 110 -0.50 5.94 -7.35
C HIS A 110 -0.44 4.42 -7.35
N PHE A 111 -1.07 3.80 -6.34
CA PHE A 111 -1.40 2.38 -6.40
C PHE A 111 -2.07 2.09 -7.75
N PHE A 112 -1.41 1.26 -8.57
CA PHE A 112 -1.83 0.84 -9.89
C PHE A 112 -2.07 1.98 -10.87
N SER A 113 -1.04 2.77 -11.13
CA SER A 113 -1.04 3.75 -12.23
C SER A 113 -1.39 3.14 -13.61
N GLY A 114 -1.38 1.81 -13.74
CA GLY A 114 -1.76 1.05 -14.93
C GLY A 114 -3.15 0.41 -14.94
N PHE A 115 -4.12 0.80 -14.09
CA PHE A 115 -5.50 0.28 -14.19
C PHE A 115 -6.16 0.72 -15.51
N ASP A 116 -5.92 -0.04 -16.58
CA ASP A 116 -6.61 0.10 -17.85
C ASP A 116 -7.82 -0.84 -17.87
N ALA A 117 -8.95 -0.33 -17.39
CA ALA A 117 -10.24 -1.03 -17.47
C ALA A 117 -10.57 -1.50 -18.90
N LYS A 118 -10.02 -0.83 -19.94
CA LYS A 118 -10.29 -1.17 -21.35
C LYS A 118 -9.54 -2.40 -21.82
N LYS A 119 -8.41 -2.76 -21.20
CA LYS A 119 -7.62 -3.94 -21.60
C LYS A 119 -8.36 -5.26 -21.32
N TYR A 120 -9.44 -5.21 -20.53
CA TYR A 120 -10.17 -6.38 -20.04
C TYR A 120 -11.68 -6.27 -20.22
N ASP A 121 -12.16 -5.37 -21.09
CA ASP A 121 -13.51 -5.43 -21.64
C ASP A 121 -13.57 -6.60 -22.64
N PHE A 122 -13.81 -7.80 -22.14
CA PHE A 122 -14.28 -8.93 -22.94
C PHE A 122 -15.82 -9.01 -22.86
#